data_AF-A0A967IED4-F1
#
_entry.id   AF-A0A967IED4-F1
#
_cell.length_a   1.000
_cell.length_b   1.000
_cell.length_c   1.000
_cell.angle_alpha   90.00
_cell.angle_beta   90.00
_cell.angle_gamma   90.00
#
_symmetry.space_group_name_H-M   'P 1'
#
loop_
_entity.id
_entity.type
_entity.pdbx_description
1 polymer ?
#
loop_
_entity_poly.entity_id
_entity_poly.type
_entity_poly.pdbx_seq_one_letter_code
_entity_poly.pdbx_strand_id
1 'polypeptide(L)' 'LEMSEEFNRKGYHPPKVVKNGECVNCNLCEMICPDFAIFSTAVDRE' A
#
# COMPACT_ATOMS: atom_id res chain seq x y z
N LEU A 1 -2.11 -7.21 2.04
CA LEU A 1 -2.36 -6.54 0.75
C LEU A 1 -2.71 -7.63 -0.25
N GLU A 2 -3.53 -7.33 -1.25
CA GLU A 2 -3.75 -8.17 -2.43
C GLU A 2 -3.52 -7.34 -3.70
N MET A 3 -3.45 -8.00 -4.85
CA MET A 3 -3.42 -7.29 -6.14
C MET A 3 -4.81 -6.73 -6.44
N SER A 4 -4.92 -5.43 -6.72
CA SER A 4 -6.20 -4.84 -7.15
C SER A 4 -6.56 -5.31 -8.55
N GLU A 5 -7.86 -5.44 -8.84
CA GLU A 5 -8.37 -5.63 -10.22
C GLU A 5 -8.42 -4.30 -10.99
N GLU A 6 -8.36 -3.18 -10.29
CA GLU A 6 -8.39 -1.84 -10.89
C GLU A 6 -7.01 -1.43 -11.40
N PHE A 7 -7.01 -0.54 -12.39
CA PHE A 7 -5.81 0.12 -12.88
C PHE A 7 -5.75 1.56 -12.38
N ASN A 8 -4.57 2.00 -11.94
CA ASN A 8 -4.32 3.43 -11.72
C ASN A 8 -4.14 4.18 -13.05
N ARG A 9 -3.98 5.51 -13.01
CA ARG A 9 -3.79 6.35 -14.21
C ARG A 9 -2.60 5.94 -15.09
N LYS A 10 -1.61 5.24 -14.52
CA LYS A 10 -0.43 4.74 -15.23
C LYS A 10 -0.58 3.30 -15.74
N GLY A 11 -1.73 2.65 -15.53
CA GLY A 11 -2.00 1.30 -16.02
C GLY A 11 -1.43 0.17 -15.15
N TYR A 12 -1.10 0.44 -13.89
CA TYR A 12 -0.66 -0.59 -12.93
C TYR A 12 -1.79 -1.00 -11.98
N HIS A 13 -1.76 -2.25 -11.52
CA HIS A 13 -2.61 -2.72 -10.43
C HIS A 13 -2.03 -2.29 -9.07
N PRO A 14 -2.58 -1.27 -8.40
CA PRO A 14 -2.08 -0.88 -7.08
C PRO A 14 -2.36 -1.98 -6.05
N PRO A 15 -1.54 -2.10 -4.99
CA PRO A 15 -1.86 -3.01 -3.90
C PRO A 15 -3.12 -2.56 -3.16
N LYS A 16 -4.07 -3.48 -2.95
CA LYS A 16 -5.32 -3.24 -2.24
C LYS A 16 -5.23 -3.67 -0.78
N VAL A 17 -5.73 -2.84 0.12
CA VAL A 17 -5.78 -3.14 1.55
C VAL A 17 -6.95 -4.08 1.83
N VAL A 18 -6.64 -5.27 2.36
CA VAL A 18 -7.62 -6.32 2.72
C VAL A 18 -7.86 -6.43 4.22
N LYS A 19 -6.90 -5.96 5.03
CA LYS A 19 -6.89 -6.05 6.49
C LYS A 19 -6.50 -4.70 7.06
N ASN A 20 -7.50 -3.88 7.39
CA ASN A 20 -7.27 -2.59 8.02
C ASN A 20 -6.79 -2.77 9.46
N GLY A 21 -5.84 -1.95 9.90
CA GLY A 21 -5.28 -1.99 11.27
C GLY A 21 -4.21 -3.06 11.51
N GLU A 22 -3.97 -3.98 10.57
CA GLU A 22 -2.89 -4.98 10.64
C GLU A 22 -1.60 -4.52 9.92
N CYS A 23 -1.43 -3.21 9.69
CA CYS A 23 -0.18 -2.68 9.12
C CYS A 23 0.97 -2.86 10.12
N VAL A 24 2.05 -3.50 9.69
CA VAL A 24 3.27 -3.71 10.49
C VAL A 24 4.42 -2.78 10.10
N ASN A 25 4.12 -1.71 9.35
CA ASN A 25 5.10 -0.70 8.91
C ASN A 25 6.32 -1.31 8.17
N CYS A 26 6.09 -2.28 7.27
CA CYS A 26 7.15 -2.98 6.52
C CYS A 26 7.62 -2.26 5.25
N ASN A 27 6.97 -1.14 4.88
CA ASN A 27 7.25 -0.33 3.68
C ASN A 27 7.17 -1.07 2.34
N LEU A 28 6.64 -2.31 2.31
CA LEU A 28 6.56 -3.11 1.09
C LEU A 28 5.63 -2.48 0.04
N CYS A 29 4.48 -1.95 0.47
CA CYS A 29 3.54 -1.27 -0.42
C CYS A 29 4.16 -0.04 -1.11
N GLU A 30 5.05 0.68 -0.43
CA GLU A 30 5.75 1.84 -0.99
C GLU A 30 6.72 1.39 -2.08
N MET A 31 7.52 0.36 -1.80
CA MET A 31 8.52 -0.16 -2.74
C MET A 31 7.89 -0.76 -4.00
N ILE A 32 6.76 -1.45 -3.89
CA ILE A 32 6.09 -2.06 -5.05
C ILE A 32 5.25 -1.07 -5.85
N CYS A 33 4.93 0.10 -5.30
CA CYS A 33 4.09 1.08 -6.00
C CYS A 33 4.93 1.86 -7.02
N PRO A 34 4.75 1.63 -8.33
CA PRO A 34 5.55 2.34 -9.36
C PRO A 34 5.19 3.83 -9.46
N ASP A 35 4.12 4.25 -8.79
CA ASP A 35 3.64 5.62 -8.78
C ASP A 35 4.18 6.43 -7.59
N PHE A 36 4.85 5.77 -6.63
CA PHE A 36 5.26 6.36 -5.35
C PHE A 36 4.09 7.06 -4.63
N ALA A 37 2.86 6.57 -4.85
CA ALA A 37 1.63 7.17 -4.33
C ALA A 37 1.24 6.66 -2.93
N ILE A 38 1.97 5.67 -2.42
CA ILE A 38 1.71 5.03 -1.13
C ILE A 38 2.88 5.34 -0.20
N PHE A 39 2.55 5.72 1.05
CA PHE A 39 3.51 5.92 2.14
C PHE A 39 2.94 5.31 3.44
N SER A 40 3.83 4.86 4.32
CA SER A 40 3.50 4.35 5.65
C SER A 40 4.01 5.30 6.72
N THR A 41 3.20 5.54 7.74
CA THR A 41 3.59 6.29 8.93
C THR A 41 3.52 5.38 10.14
N ALA A 42 4.55 5.41 10.98
CA ALA A 42 4.50 4.74 12.27
C ALA A 42 3.34 5.35 13.08
N VAL A 43 2.55 4.50 13.71
CA VAL A 43 1.54 4.93 14.68
C VAL A 43 2.21 4.86 16.04
N ASP A 44 2.40 6.01 16.67
CA ASP A 44 2.88 6.06 18.05
C ASP A 44 1.86 5.36 18.95
N ARG A 45 2.33 4.33 19.68
CA ARG A 45 1.53 3.61 20.67
C ARG A 45 1.92 4.19 22.03
N GLU A 46 1.10 5.09 22.56
CA GLU A 46 1.17 5.55 23.96
C GLU A 46 0.81 4.42 24.95
#